data_AF-A0A9E9LD14-F1
#
_entry.id   AF-A0A9E9LD14-F1
#
_cell.length_a   1.000
_cell.length_b   1.000
_cell.length_c   1.000
_cell.angle_alpha   90.00
_cell.angle_beta   90.00
_cell.angle_gamma   90.00
#
_symmetry.space_group_name_H-M   'P 1'
#
loop_
_entity.id
_entity.type
_entity.pdbx_description
1 polymer ?
#
loop_
_entity_poly.entity_id
_entity_poly.type
_entity_poly.pdbx_seq_one_letter_code
_entity_poly.pdbx_strand_id
1 'polypeptide(L)'
;MTQKEPAGSVAAVAGDKSSLLTMDFREKSWIKVQKKDGSVMAEYIGKPGEQRQLEINEPVTIIVGFAPGVTMAFRGNPVDLAPNTVNSVARISLK
;
A
#
# COMPACT_ATOMS: atom_id res chain seq x y z
N MET A 1 -3.25 -32.64 16.72
CA MET A 1 -3.74 -31.33 16.27
C MET A 1 -2.82 -30.26 16.84
N THR A 2 -1.83 -29.81 16.06
CA THR A 2 -1.12 -28.56 16.36
C THR A 2 -0.74 -27.94 15.03
N GLN A 3 -1.61 -27.05 14.57
CA GLN A 3 -1.39 -26.20 13.42
C GLN A 3 -0.24 -25.23 13.73
N LYS A 4 0.83 -25.31 12.94
CA LYS A 4 1.87 -24.28 12.86
C LYS A 4 2.04 -23.93 11.38
N GLU A 5 1.07 -23.15 10.87
CA GLU A 5 0.92 -22.68 9.49
C GLU A 5 0.57 -21.17 9.54
N PRO A 6 0.96 -20.36 8.54
CA PRO A 6 1.98 -19.32 8.62
C PRO A 6 1.51 -18.00 9.25
N ALA A 7 2.38 -17.38 10.03
CA ALA A 7 2.18 -16.02 10.55
C ALA A 7 2.36 -15.00 9.42
N GLY A 8 1.23 -14.58 8.86
CA GLY A 8 1.10 -13.53 7.86
C GLY A 8 -0.36 -13.35 7.46
N SER A 9 -1.27 -13.38 8.43
CA SER A 9 -2.66 -13.06 8.23
C SER A 9 -2.78 -11.57 7.99
N VAL A 10 -2.99 -11.18 6.73
CA VAL A 10 -4.07 -10.25 6.46
C VAL A 10 -5.11 -11.01 5.69
N ALA A 11 -6.28 -11.11 6.32
CA ALA A 11 -7.53 -11.41 5.67
C ALA A 11 -7.51 -10.84 4.25
N ALA A 12 -7.59 -11.72 3.26
CA ALA A 12 -8.20 -11.33 2.00
C ALA A 12 -9.63 -10.93 2.37
N VAL A 13 -9.86 -9.65 2.64
CA VAL A 13 -11.20 -9.11 2.52
C VAL A 13 -11.57 -9.39 1.08
N ALA A 14 -12.52 -10.30 0.90
CA ALA A 14 -13.26 -10.46 -0.33
C ALA A 14 -14.16 -9.23 -0.50
N GLY A 15 -13.54 -8.04 -0.52
CA GLY A 15 -14.08 -6.81 -1.04
C GLY A 15 -13.64 -6.74 -2.50
N ASP A 16 -14.59 -6.42 -3.36
CA ASP A 16 -14.52 -6.39 -4.80
C ASP A 16 -13.11 -6.07 -5.34
N LYS A 17 -12.47 -7.07 -5.97
CA LYS A 17 -11.06 -7.06 -6.45
C LYS A 17 -10.77 -6.00 -7.52
N SER A 18 -11.74 -5.15 -7.81
CA SER A 18 -11.70 -4.06 -8.77
C SER A 18 -10.63 -3.03 -8.40
N SER A 19 -10.40 -2.79 -7.10
CA SER A 19 -9.50 -1.70 -6.65
C SER A 19 -8.74 -1.96 -5.35
N LEU A 20 -8.49 -3.22 -5.00
CA LEU A 20 -7.74 -3.55 -3.78
C LEU A 20 -6.25 -3.24 -3.95
N LEU A 21 -5.73 -2.33 -3.12
CA LEU A 21 -4.30 -2.06 -2.97
C LEU A 21 -3.78 -2.74 -1.71
N THR A 22 -2.81 -3.62 -1.86
CA THR A 22 -2.07 -4.25 -0.76
C THR A 22 -0.72 -3.56 -0.63
N MET A 23 -0.31 -3.33 0.61
CA MET A 23 0.86 -2.53 0.97
C MET A 23 1.56 -3.26 2.10
N ASP A 24 2.80 -3.64 1.86
CA ASP A 24 3.59 -4.46 2.76
C ASP A 24 4.80 -3.64 3.22
N PHE A 25 4.78 -3.21 4.48
CA PHE A 25 5.78 -2.36 5.08
C PHE A 25 6.88 -3.23 5.68
N ARG A 26 8.06 -3.22 5.06
CA ARG A 26 9.26 -3.92 5.56
C ARG A 26 10.09 -3.04 6.48
N GLU A 27 10.05 -1.73 6.27
CA GLU A 27 10.72 -0.72 7.09
C GLU A 27 9.75 0.36 7.57
N LYS A 28 10.26 1.29 8.38
CA LYS A 28 9.49 2.44 8.84
C LYS A 28 9.29 3.39 7.66
N SER A 29 8.07 3.42 7.14
CA SER A 29 7.70 4.23 5.97
C SER A 29 6.42 4.98 6.24
N TRP A 30 6.24 6.12 5.59
CA TRP A 30 5.01 6.89 5.72
C TRP A 30 4.31 6.95 4.37
N ILE A 31 2.99 6.98 4.40
CA ILE A 31 2.13 7.08 3.24
C ILE A 31 1.22 8.30 3.38
N LYS A 32 0.93 8.94 2.27
CA LYS A 32 0.00 10.05 2.17
C LYS A 32 -0.95 9.76 1.04
N VAL A 33 -2.23 9.72 1.35
CA VAL A 33 -3.32 9.51 0.40
C VAL A 33 -3.92 10.88 0.09
N GLN A 34 -3.88 11.26 -1.18
CA GLN A 34 -4.46 12.49 -1.71
C GLN A 34 -5.56 12.14 -2.70
N LYS A 35 -6.68 12.85 -2.67
CA LYS A 35 -7.72 12.73 -3.69
C LYS A 35 -7.20 13.25 -5.03
N LYS A 36 -7.89 12.91 -6.11
CA LYS A 36 -7.75 13.58 -7.42
C LYS A 36 -7.89 15.11 -7.34
N ASP A 37 -8.69 15.61 -6.40
CA ASP A 37 -8.87 17.04 -6.12
C ASP A 37 -7.61 17.73 -5.54
N GLY A 38 -6.60 16.96 -5.13
CA GLY A 38 -5.38 17.46 -4.46
C GLY A 38 -5.52 17.56 -2.93
N SER A 39 -6.74 17.39 -2.41
CA SER A 39 -7.01 17.29 -0.98
C SER A 39 -6.35 16.06 -0.35
N VAL A 40 -5.56 16.23 0.71
CA VAL A 40 -5.00 15.11 1.50
C VAL A 40 -6.14 14.45 2.28
N MET A 41 -6.45 13.19 1.95
CA MET A 41 -7.46 12.40 2.64
C MET A 41 -6.94 11.83 3.96
N ALA A 42 -5.74 11.27 3.94
CA ALA A 42 -5.17 10.59 5.08
C ALA A 42 -3.64 10.56 4.97
N GLU A 43 -2.98 10.58 6.12
CA GLU A 43 -1.55 10.37 6.24
C GLU A 43 -1.33 9.29 7.28
N TYR A 44 -0.49 8.32 6.98
CA TYR A 44 -0.30 7.14 7.80
C TYR A 44 1.18 6.77 7.85
N ILE A 45 1.66 6.30 9.00
CA ILE A 45 3.05 5.87 9.17
C ILE A 45 3.03 4.37 9.45
N GLY A 46 3.46 3.60 8.47
CA GLY A 46 3.63 2.16 8.57
C GLY A 46 4.92 1.79 9.30
N LYS A 47 4.84 0.72 10.09
CA LYS A 47 5.96 0.14 10.83
C LYS A 47 6.51 -1.08 10.08
N PRO A 48 7.78 -1.44 10.29
CA PRO A 48 8.34 -2.68 9.75
C PRO A 48 7.53 -3.91 10.18
N GLY A 49 7.22 -4.79 9.24
CA GLY A 49 6.43 -6.00 9.44
C GLY A 49 4.92 -5.78 9.41
N GLU A 50 4.45 -4.58 9.07
CA GLU A 50 3.02 -4.27 8.98
C GLU A 50 2.52 -4.47 7.55
N GLN A 51 1.37 -5.13 7.39
CA GLN A 51 0.69 -5.24 6.12
C GLN A 51 -0.66 -4.54 6.18
N ARG A 52 -0.97 -3.74 5.16
CA ARG A 52 -2.22 -3.03 5.00
C ARG A 52 -2.85 -3.35 3.65
N GLN A 53 -4.17 -3.43 3.66
CA GLN A 53 -4.97 -3.47 2.45
C GLN A 53 -5.90 -2.26 2.47
N LEU A 54 -6.04 -1.62 1.32
CA LEU A 54 -6.83 -0.42 1.13
C LEU A 54 -7.61 -0.53 -0.17
N GLU A 55 -8.92 -0.36 -0.10
CA GLU A 55 -9.78 -0.36 -1.28
C GLU A 55 -9.87 1.06 -1.87
N ILE A 56 -9.47 1.20 -3.13
CA ILE A 56 -9.35 2.48 -3.82
C ILE A 56 -10.52 2.66 -4.78
N ASN A 57 -11.65 3.13 -4.26
CA ASN A 57 -12.86 3.29 -5.08
C ASN A 57 -12.86 4.54 -5.97
N GLU A 58 -11.90 5.44 -5.77
CA GLU A 58 -11.77 6.70 -6.49
C GLU A 58 -10.31 6.95 -6.88
N PRO A 59 -10.06 7.76 -7.92
CA PRO A 59 -8.70 8.13 -8.28
C PRO A 59 -8.04 8.92 -7.14
N VAL A 60 -7.00 8.33 -6.56
CA VAL A 60 -6.20 8.92 -5.49
C VAL A 60 -4.71 8.81 -5.81
N THR A 61 -3.95 9.77 -5.31
CA THR A 61 -2.49 9.75 -5.34
C THR A 61 -1.97 9.31 -3.98
N ILE A 62 -1.26 8.20 -3.97
CA ILE A 62 -0.61 7.64 -2.78
C ILE A 62 0.88 7.96 -2.88
N ILE A 63 1.39 8.64 -1.88
CA ILE A 63 2.78 9.05 -1.78
C ILE A 63 3.38 8.25 -0.64
N VAL A 64 4.35 7.40 -0.92
CA VAL A 64 5.05 6.56 0.04
C VAL A 64 6.44 7.13 0.26
N GLY A 65 6.71 7.72 1.42
CA GLY A 65 8.06 8.05 1.85
C GLY A 65 8.77 6.82 2.39
N PHE A 66 10.00 6.63 1.91
CA PHE A 66 10.80 5.41 2.09
C PHE A 66 10.19 4.19 1.37
N ALA A 67 9.96 4.36 0.07
CA ALA A 67 9.48 3.32 -0.84
C ALA A 67 10.34 2.04 -0.95
N PRO A 68 11.68 2.05 -0.88
CA PRO A 68 12.45 0.80 -0.94
C PRO A 68 12.12 -0.17 0.21
N GLY A 69 11.61 0.36 1.33
CA GLY A 69 11.14 -0.42 2.47
C GLY A 69 9.66 -0.83 2.40
N VAL A 70 8.96 -0.60 1.28
CA VAL A 70 7.54 -0.94 1.11
C VAL A 70 7.34 -1.67 -0.20
N THR A 71 6.50 -2.69 -0.19
CA THR A 71 6.06 -3.40 -1.40
C THR A 71 4.59 -3.11 -1.61
N MET A 72 4.18 -2.79 -2.84
CA MET A 72 2.76 -2.60 -3.16
C MET A 72 2.30 -3.65 -4.17
N ALA A 73 1.05 -4.06 -4.06
CA ALA A 73 0.37 -4.87 -5.05
C ALA A 73 -1.04 -4.31 -5.29
N PHE A 74 -1.35 -3.94 -6.52
CA PHE A 74 -2.65 -3.39 -6.90
C PHE A 74 -3.43 -4.42 -7.72
N ARG A 75 -4.63 -4.76 -7.26
CA ARG A 75 -5.53 -5.74 -7.90
C ARG A 75 -4.86 -7.11 -8.09
N GLY A 76 -3.98 -7.49 -7.16
CA GLY A 76 -3.19 -8.72 -7.24
C GLY A 76 -1.96 -8.64 -8.14
N ASN A 77 -1.73 -7.51 -8.82
CA ASN A 77 -0.50 -7.29 -9.57
C ASN A 77 0.53 -6.59 -8.68
N PRO A 78 1.75 -7.15 -8.50
CA PRO A 78 2.82 -6.45 -7.81
C PRO A 78 3.11 -5.14 -8.56
N VAL A 79 3.05 -4.02 -7.84
CA VAL A 79 3.35 -2.69 -8.37
C VAL A 79 4.77 -2.38 -7.96
N ASP A 80 5.64 -2.26 -8.96
CA ASP A 80 6.99 -1.80 -8.70
C ASP A 80 6.97 -0.30 -8.36
N LEU A 81 7.45 0.02 -7.17
CA LEU A 81 7.53 1.39 -6.68
C LEU A 81 8.80 2.08 -7.15
N ALA A 82 9.85 1.35 -7.52
CA ALA A 82 11.14 1.89 -7.91
C ALA A 82 11.05 2.87 -9.11
N PRO A 83 10.32 2.60 -10.21
CA PRO A 83 10.22 3.55 -11.32
C PRO A 83 9.46 4.83 -10.94
N ASN A 84 8.64 4.78 -9.90
CA ASN A 84 7.89 5.93 -9.39
C ASN A 84 8.53 6.55 -8.15
N THR A 85 9.72 6.06 -7.74
CA THR A 85 10.45 6.53 -6.55
C THR A 85 11.38 7.67 -6.92
N VAL A 86 11.15 8.84 -6.33
CA VAL A 86 12.00 10.03 -6.44
C VAL A 86 12.47 10.41 -5.04
N ASN A 87 13.79 10.45 -4.83
CA ASN A 87 14.38 10.79 -3.53
C ASN A 87 13.87 9.92 -2.37
N SER A 88 13.78 8.60 -2.59
CA SER A 88 13.18 7.61 -1.66
C SER A 88 11.68 7.77 -1.42
N VAL A 89 10.98 8.62 -2.18
CA VAL A 89 9.53 8.82 -2.10
C VAL A 89 8.87 8.29 -3.37
N ALA A 90 8.05 7.23 -3.27
CA ALA A 90 7.25 6.75 -4.40
C ALA A 90 5.93 7.50 -4.49
N ARG A 91 5.59 8.01 -5.66
CA ARG A 91 4.27 8.60 -5.92
C ARG A 91 3.51 7.74 -6.90
N ILE A 92 2.45 7.10 -6.44
CA ILE A 92 1.58 6.25 -7.25
C ILE A 92 0.24 6.94 -7.38
N SER A 93 -0.16 7.24 -8.61
CA SER A 93 -1.52 7.69 -8.90
C SER A 93 -2.35 6.50 -9.35
N LEU A 94 -3.32 6.11 -8.53
CA LEU A 94 -4.29 5.07 -8.85
C LEU A 94 -5.52 5.74 -9.47
N LYS A 95 -6.08 5.12 -10.50
CA LYS A 95 -7.21 5.63 -11.28
C LYS A 95 -8.22 4.54 -11.57
#